data_AF-A0A8A6RKS7-F1
#
_entry.id   AF-A0A8A6RKS7-F1
#
_cell.length_a   1.000
_cell.length_b   1.000
_cell.length_c   1.000
_cell.angle_alpha   90.00
_cell.angle_beta   90.00
_cell.angle_gamma   90.00
#
_symmetry.space_group_name_H-M   'P 1'
#
loop_
_entity.id
_entity.type
_entity.pdbx_description
1 polymer ?
#
loop_
_entity_poly.entity_id
_entity_poly.type
_entity_poly.pdbx_seq_one_letter_code
_entity_poly.pdbx_strand_id
1 'polypeptide(L)'
;YQSAPIAIKKEGERGSPSIIVSHLLVAEPEKLFAMPDPLQPDTAQRTLTTLCDLADRELVVIIGWAKHVPGFLTLSLSDQMSVLQSVWLEVLVLGVAYRSLGCEDEVVFAEDFVLDEEMSRVAGLTELNAAICQLARRFRALQLDREEFVMLKAIALTNSDS
;
A
#
# COMPACT_ATOMS: atom_id res chain seq x y z
N TYR A 1 -25.79 -12.62 23.78
CA TYR A 1 -25.49 -11.20 23.51
C TYR A 1 -24.79 -11.11 22.16
N GLN A 2 -25.55 -10.90 21.09
CA GLN A 2 -25.01 -10.56 19.77
C GLN A 2 -24.80 -9.05 19.78
N SER A 3 -23.55 -8.61 19.87
CA SER A 3 -23.20 -7.20 19.73
C SER A 3 -23.26 -6.83 18.25
N ALA A 4 -24.18 -5.94 17.88
CA ALA A 4 -24.22 -5.35 16.55
C ALA A 4 -22.95 -4.51 16.31
N PRO A 5 -22.41 -4.46 15.07
CA PRO A 5 -21.27 -3.61 14.75
C PRO A 5 -21.65 -2.14 14.93
N ILE A 6 -20.83 -1.40 15.66
CA ILE A 6 -20.97 0.04 15.87
C ILE A 6 -20.68 0.73 14.54
N ALA A 7 -21.69 1.31 13.92
CA ALA A 7 -21.50 2.17 12.75
C ALA A 7 -20.84 3.48 13.21
N ILE A 8 -19.56 3.66 12.86
CA ILE A 8 -18.86 4.93 13.05
C ILE A 8 -19.39 5.89 11.98
N LYS A 9 -20.35 6.74 12.36
CA LYS A 9 -20.76 7.88 11.56
C LYS A 9 -19.64 8.92 11.62
N LYS A 10 -18.97 9.14 10.50
CA LYS A 10 -17.98 10.21 10.31
C LYS A 10 -18.74 11.55 10.19
N GLU A 11 -19.17 12.11 11.33
CA GLU A 11 -19.76 13.45 11.36
C GLU A 11 -18.66 14.48 11.08
N GLY A 12 -18.81 15.17 9.94
CA GLY A 12 -17.82 16.08 9.40
C GLY A 12 -17.89 17.46 10.03
N GLU A 13 -16.87 17.79 10.82
CA GLU A 13 -16.26 19.12 10.78
C GLU A 13 -14.92 18.98 10.06
N ARG A 14 -14.93 19.08 8.73
CA ARG A 14 -13.70 19.07 7.93
C ARG A 14 -13.01 20.42 8.09
N GLY A 15 -12.28 20.58 9.20
CA GLY A 15 -11.33 21.67 9.36
C GLY A 15 -10.26 21.63 8.27
N SER A 16 -9.60 22.76 8.02
CA SER A 16 -8.47 22.81 7.08
C SER A 16 -7.42 21.74 7.45
N PRO A 17 -6.94 20.94 6.48
CA PRO A 17 -6.02 19.84 6.78
C PRO A 17 -4.78 20.39 7.48
N SER A 18 -4.28 19.64 8.47
CA SER A 18 -3.01 19.96 9.13
C SER A 18 -1.91 20.11 8.09
N ILE A 19 -0.94 21.00 8.34
CA ILE A 19 0.22 21.22 7.47
C ILE A 19 0.93 19.89 7.16
N ILE A 20 0.96 18.97 8.13
CA ILE A 20 1.54 17.63 7.97
C ILE A 20 0.78 16.83 6.91
N VAL A 21 -0.55 16.81 6.98
CA VAL A 21 -1.39 16.10 6.00
C VAL A 21 -1.21 16.69 4.61
N SER A 22 -1.23 18.02 4.47
CA SER A 22 -0.96 18.67 3.18
C SER A 22 0.41 18.32 2.61
N HIS A 23 1.44 18.29 3.45
CA HIS A 23 2.79 17.89 3.03
C HIS A 23 2.83 16.43 2.56
N LEU A 24 2.25 15.51 3.33
CA LEU A 24 2.20 14.08 2.98
C LEU A 24 1.43 13.84 1.68
N LEU A 25 0.32 14.54 1.45
CA LEU A 25 -0.47 14.42 0.22
C LEU A 25 0.30 14.84 -1.04
N VAL A 26 1.21 15.81 -0.91
CA VAL A 26 2.09 16.29 -1.99
C VAL A 26 3.28 15.35 -2.19
N ALA A 27 3.79 14.77 -1.10
CA ALA A 27 4.89 13.81 -1.13
C ALA A 27 4.48 12.43 -1.70
N GLU A 28 3.18 12.13 -1.80
CA GLU A 28 2.71 10.85 -2.30
C GLU A 28 3.28 10.55 -3.70
N PRO A 29 3.84 9.35 -3.91
CA PRO A 29 4.45 9.03 -5.19
C PRO A 29 3.46 8.97 -6.34
N GLU A 30 3.99 9.18 -7.54
CA GLU A 30 3.29 8.88 -8.78
C GLU A 30 3.04 7.37 -8.92
N LYS A 31 1.98 7.04 -9.66
CA LYS A 31 1.61 5.65 -9.91
C LYS A 31 2.64 4.99 -10.83
N LEU A 32 3.01 3.76 -10.49
CA LEU A 32 3.86 2.93 -11.34
C LEU A 32 3.02 2.02 -12.25
N PHE A 33 3.63 1.66 -13.38
CA PHE A 33 3.14 0.63 -14.30
C PHE A 33 4.02 -0.60 -14.19
N ALA A 34 3.43 -1.78 -14.09
CA ALA A 34 4.13 -3.05 -14.02
C ALA A 34 4.85 -3.35 -15.34
N MET A 35 4.25 -2.98 -16.48
CA MET A 35 4.74 -3.23 -17.84
C MET A 35 5.05 -4.71 -18.10
N PRO A 36 4.07 -5.63 -17.94
CA PRO A 36 4.29 -7.04 -18.23
C PRO A 36 4.56 -7.24 -19.73
N ASP A 37 5.53 -8.10 -20.07
CA ASP A 37 5.84 -8.44 -21.46
C ASP A 37 4.63 -9.11 -22.14
N PRO A 38 4.00 -8.48 -23.16
CA PRO A 38 2.80 -9.01 -23.80
C PRO A 38 3.09 -10.24 -24.67
N LEU A 39 4.35 -10.53 -24.98
CA LEU A 39 4.75 -11.65 -25.83
C LEU A 39 4.90 -12.95 -25.03
N GLN A 40 4.93 -12.88 -23.70
CA GLN A 40 5.10 -14.05 -22.86
C GLN A 40 3.75 -14.63 -22.42
N PRO A 41 3.62 -15.96 -22.34
CA PRO A 41 2.39 -16.58 -21.85
C PRO A 41 2.15 -16.23 -20.37
N ASP A 42 0.88 -16.10 -19.99
CA ASP A 42 0.47 -15.94 -18.59
C ASP A 42 0.83 -17.21 -17.81
N THR A 43 1.93 -17.13 -17.06
CA THR A 43 2.49 -18.26 -16.29
C THR A 43 2.82 -17.78 -14.89
N ALA A 44 2.87 -18.71 -13.94
CA ALA A 44 3.33 -18.45 -12.57
C ALA A 44 4.66 -17.68 -12.54
N GLN A 45 5.62 -18.11 -13.37
CA GLN A 45 6.93 -17.48 -13.47
C GLN A 45 6.84 -16.04 -13.95
N ARG A 46 6.07 -15.75 -15.01
CA ARG A 46 5.88 -14.37 -15.51
C ARG A 46 5.26 -13.48 -14.43
N THR A 47 4.19 -13.94 -13.78
CA THR A 47 3.54 -13.21 -12.68
C THR A 47 4.52 -12.86 -11.57
N LEU A 48 5.30 -13.85 -11.10
CA LEU A 48 6.27 -13.64 -10.04
C LEU A 48 7.39 -12.68 -10.46
N THR A 49 7.94 -12.83 -11.68
CA THR A 49 8.96 -11.92 -12.20
C THR A 49 8.44 -10.48 -12.30
N THR A 50 7.25 -10.28 -12.87
CA THR A 50 6.62 -8.95 -12.96
C THR A 50 6.41 -8.33 -11.58
N LEU A 51 5.96 -9.12 -10.59
CA LEU A 51 5.79 -8.64 -9.21
C LEU A 51 7.11 -8.29 -8.54
N CYS A 52 8.18 -9.07 -8.75
CA CYS A 52 9.52 -8.76 -8.24
C CYS A 52 10.05 -7.45 -8.85
N ASP A 53 9.98 -7.31 -10.18
CA ASP A 53 10.44 -6.10 -10.87
C ASP A 53 9.63 -4.86 -10.47
N LEU A 54 8.34 -5.03 -10.17
CA LEU A 54 7.50 -3.95 -9.65
C LEU A 54 7.88 -3.62 -8.20
N ALA A 55 8.09 -4.62 -7.35
CA ALA A 55 8.47 -4.43 -5.94
C ALA A 55 9.81 -3.69 -5.81
N ASP A 56 10.79 -4.01 -6.65
CA ASP A 56 12.08 -3.32 -6.67
C ASP A 56 11.93 -1.82 -7.01
N ARG A 57 11.05 -1.49 -7.96
CA ARG A 57 10.76 -0.09 -8.32
C ARG A 57 9.93 0.63 -7.26
N GLU A 58 8.93 -0.04 -6.69
CA GLU A 58 8.15 0.47 -5.56
C GLU A 58 9.07 0.75 -4.36
N LEU A 59 10.07 -0.10 -4.08
CA LEU A 59 11.04 0.13 -3.01
C LEU A 59 11.82 1.43 -3.22
N VAL A 60 12.33 1.69 -4.44
CA VAL A 60 13.02 2.95 -4.76
C VAL A 60 12.10 4.16 -4.52
N VAL A 61 10.84 4.03 -4.90
CA VAL A 61 9.82 5.06 -4.71
C VAL A 61 9.52 5.29 -3.22
N ILE A 62 9.39 4.22 -2.42
CA ILE A 62 9.18 4.27 -0.96
C ILE A 62 10.39 4.93 -0.27
N ILE A 63 11.62 4.62 -0.68
CA ILE A 63 12.83 5.27 -0.16
C ILE A 63 12.81 6.78 -0.49
N GLY A 64 12.39 7.15 -1.70
CA GLY A 64 12.22 8.55 -2.09
C GLY A 64 11.16 9.27 -1.26
N TRP A 65 10.01 8.63 -1.06
CA TRP A 65 8.89 9.13 -0.26
C TRP A 65 9.26 9.30 1.21
N ALA A 66 9.95 8.34 1.83
CA ALA A 66 10.31 8.38 3.25
C ALA A 66 11.12 9.63 3.63
N LYS A 67 11.98 10.11 2.72
CA LYS A 67 12.75 11.36 2.89
C LYS A 67 11.88 12.61 3.03
N HIS A 68 10.65 12.56 2.54
CA HIS A 68 9.66 13.63 2.65
C HIS A 68 8.76 13.48 3.88
N VAL A 69 8.86 12.38 4.64
CA VAL A 69 8.08 12.22 5.87
C VAL A 69 8.71 13.06 6.99
N PRO A 70 7.96 14.00 7.62
CA PRO A 70 8.49 14.84 8.69
C PRO A 70 9.14 14.01 9.81
N GLY A 71 10.36 14.39 10.21
CA GLY A 71 11.13 13.69 11.25
C GLY A 71 12.03 12.57 10.72
N PHE A 72 11.74 11.93 9.58
CA PHE A 72 12.53 10.80 9.09
C PHE A 72 14.02 11.16 8.86
N LEU A 73 14.30 12.31 8.23
CA LEU A 73 15.67 12.78 7.98
C LEU A 73 16.42 13.24 9.24
N THR A 74 15.76 13.29 10.40
CA THR A 74 16.43 13.59 11.68
C THR A 74 17.12 12.36 12.27
N LEU A 75 16.75 11.16 11.82
CA LEU A 75 17.37 9.90 12.20
C LEU A 75 18.77 9.77 11.60
N SER A 76 19.64 8.97 12.23
CA SER A 76 20.93 8.64 11.63
C SER A 76 20.74 7.84 10.34
N LEU A 77 21.71 7.85 9.42
CA LEU A 77 21.60 7.07 8.18
C LEU A 77 21.43 5.57 8.47
N SER A 78 22.07 5.07 9.54
CA SER A 78 21.91 3.68 10.00
C SER A 78 20.47 3.39 10.39
N ASP A 79 19.86 4.28 11.17
CA ASP A 79 18.47 4.11 11.62
C ASP A 79 17.50 4.24 10.44
N GLN A 80 17.71 5.21 9.53
CA GLN A 80 16.91 5.33 8.31
C GLN A 80 16.91 4.03 7.49
N MET A 81 18.07 3.39 7.35
CA MET A 81 18.18 2.09 6.67
C MET A 81 17.45 0.98 7.43
N SER A 82 17.60 0.90 8.76
CA SER A 82 16.94 -0.10 9.60
C SER A 82 15.41 0.01 9.55
N VAL A 83 14.89 1.24 9.66
CA VAL A 83 13.45 1.52 9.51
C VAL A 83 12.96 1.07 8.14
N LEU A 84 13.62 1.49 7.06
CA LEU A 84 13.19 1.12 5.70
C LEU A 84 13.25 -0.39 5.47
N GLN A 85 14.30 -1.08 5.94
CA GLN A 85 14.43 -2.53 5.81
C GLN A 85 13.32 -3.29 6.53
N SER A 86 12.80 -2.76 7.64
CA SER A 86 11.73 -3.41 8.41
C SER A 86 10.33 -3.14 7.87
N VAL A 87 10.05 -1.93 7.36
CA VAL A 87 8.66 -1.50 7.05
C VAL A 87 8.32 -1.35 5.58
N TRP A 88 9.29 -1.43 4.65
CA TRP A 88 9.02 -1.15 3.22
C TRP A 88 7.90 -2.03 2.65
N LEU A 89 7.84 -3.30 3.04
CA LEU A 89 6.83 -4.23 2.56
C LEU A 89 5.44 -3.89 3.12
N GLU A 90 5.37 -3.47 4.38
CA GLU A 90 4.12 -2.99 4.99
C GLU A 90 3.60 -1.75 4.26
N VAL A 91 4.46 -0.77 3.99
CA VAL A 91 4.11 0.44 3.23
C VAL A 91 3.65 0.08 1.82
N LEU A 92 4.31 -0.86 1.15
CA LEU A 92 3.91 -1.38 -0.17
C LEU A 92 2.52 -2.01 -0.11
N VAL A 93 2.28 -2.92 0.84
CA VAL A 93 0.99 -3.61 1.00
C VAL A 93 -0.14 -2.65 1.33
N LEU A 94 0.09 -1.64 2.17
CA LEU A 94 -0.88 -0.55 2.41
C LEU A 94 -1.24 0.14 1.10
N GLY A 95 -0.24 0.46 0.27
CA GLY A 95 -0.41 1.05 -1.06
C GLY A 95 -1.27 0.19 -1.97
N VAL A 96 -0.93 -1.10 -2.11
CA VAL A 96 -1.66 -2.06 -2.95
C VAL A 96 -3.11 -2.22 -2.47
N ALA A 97 -3.33 -2.37 -1.16
CA ALA A 97 -4.67 -2.50 -0.59
C ALA A 97 -5.53 -1.24 -0.83
N TYR A 98 -4.93 -0.05 -0.70
CA TYR A 98 -5.61 1.21 -0.99
C TYR A 98 -5.96 1.37 -2.47
N ARG A 99 -5.05 0.97 -3.39
CA ARG A 99 -5.34 0.93 -4.83
C ARG A 99 -6.49 -0.03 -5.16
N SER A 100 -6.65 -1.10 -4.40
CA SER A 100 -7.64 -2.16 -4.60
C SER A 100 -9.03 -1.83 -4.01
N LEU A 101 -9.25 -0.61 -3.51
CA LEU A 101 -10.54 -0.18 -2.93
C LEU A 101 -11.74 -0.28 -3.89
N GLY A 102 -11.49 -0.25 -5.21
CA GLY A 102 -12.53 -0.37 -6.24
C GLY A 102 -12.90 -1.80 -6.64
N CYS A 103 -12.12 -2.81 -6.25
CA CYS A 103 -12.31 -4.18 -6.70
C CYS A 103 -12.88 -5.09 -5.59
N GLU A 104 -13.66 -6.07 -5.98
CA GLU A 104 -14.08 -7.18 -5.12
C GLU A 104 -13.24 -8.40 -5.48
N ASP A 105 -12.40 -8.84 -4.53
CA ASP A 105 -11.59 -10.06 -4.60
C ASP A 105 -10.40 -10.09 -5.59
N GLU A 106 -10.11 -8.95 -6.21
CA GLU A 106 -8.91 -8.72 -7.02
C GLU A 106 -7.95 -7.74 -6.33
N VAL A 107 -6.65 -7.88 -6.64
CA VAL A 107 -5.60 -7.02 -6.09
C VAL A 107 -4.93 -6.20 -7.19
N VAL A 108 -5.00 -4.87 -7.06
CA VAL A 108 -4.45 -3.90 -8.01
C VAL A 108 -3.01 -3.53 -7.62
N PHE A 109 -2.04 -4.28 -8.15
CA PHE A 109 -0.62 -4.01 -7.93
C PHE A 109 -0.14 -2.80 -8.74
N ALA A 110 -0.63 -2.60 -9.96
CA ALA A 110 -0.36 -1.42 -10.79
C ALA A 110 -1.58 -1.09 -11.66
N GLU A 111 -1.62 0.07 -12.32
CA GLU A 111 -2.75 0.43 -13.21
C GLU A 111 -2.95 -0.57 -14.36
N ASP A 112 -1.87 -1.20 -14.80
CA ASP A 112 -1.81 -2.18 -15.89
C ASP A 112 -1.61 -3.62 -15.39
N PHE A 113 -1.70 -3.87 -14.08
CA PHE A 113 -1.51 -5.19 -13.50
C PHE A 113 -2.40 -5.44 -12.29
N VAL A 114 -3.47 -6.21 -12.55
CA VAL A 114 -4.42 -6.70 -11.57
C VAL A 114 -4.17 -8.21 -11.40
N LEU A 115 -3.98 -8.64 -10.16
CA LEU A 115 -3.88 -10.05 -9.81
C LEU A 115 -5.28 -10.55 -9.47
N ASP A 116 -5.84 -11.37 -10.36
CA ASP A 116 -7.11 -12.05 -10.14
C ASP A 116 -6.94 -13.38 -9.37
N GLU A 117 -8.06 -14.02 -9.04
CA GLU A 117 -8.09 -15.27 -8.29
C GLU A 117 -7.30 -16.39 -9.00
N GLU A 118 -7.43 -16.53 -10.31
CA GLU A 118 -6.80 -17.61 -11.07
C GLU A 118 -5.30 -17.39 -11.22
N MET A 119 -4.86 -16.17 -11.55
CA MET A 119 -3.45 -15.79 -11.56
C MET A 119 -2.81 -16.00 -10.19
N SER A 120 -3.51 -15.63 -9.11
CA SER A 120 -3.03 -15.85 -7.75
C SER A 120 -2.87 -17.33 -7.44
N ARG A 121 -3.82 -18.18 -7.86
CA ARG A 121 -3.80 -19.63 -7.65
C ARG A 121 -2.67 -20.28 -8.43
N VAL A 122 -2.50 -19.93 -9.70
CA VAL A 122 -1.43 -20.45 -10.57
C VAL A 122 -0.05 -20.03 -10.06
N ALA A 123 0.09 -18.80 -9.57
CA ALA A 123 1.35 -18.27 -9.02
C ALA A 123 1.65 -18.71 -7.57
N GLY A 124 0.73 -19.41 -6.89
CA GLY A 124 0.89 -19.79 -5.48
C GLY A 124 0.76 -18.62 -4.50
N LEU A 125 0.05 -17.57 -4.87
CA LEU A 125 -0.12 -16.31 -4.13
C LEU A 125 -1.51 -16.18 -3.48
N THR A 126 -2.29 -17.25 -3.42
CA THR A 126 -3.68 -17.21 -2.92
C THR A 126 -3.79 -16.64 -1.51
N GLU A 127 -2.88 -17.01 -0.60
CA GLU A 127 -2.88 -16.48 0.78
C GLU A 127 -2.55 -14.98 0.83
N LEU A 128 -1.59 -14.54 0.02
CA LEU A 128 -1.24 -13.13 -0.13
C LEU A 128 -2.43 -12.32 -0.69
N ASN A 129 -3.05 -12.83 -1.76
CA ASN A 129 -4.23 -12.23 -2.38
C ASN A 129 -5.35 -12.07 -1.35
N ALA A 130 -5.66 -13.14 -0.60
CA ALA A 130 -6.68 -13.13 0.44
C ALA A 130 -6.38 -12.12 1.56
N ALA A 131 -5.13 -12.02 2.01
CA ALA A 131 -4.72 -11.07 3.04
C ALA A 131 -4.88 -9.61 2.58
N ILE A 132 -4.45 -9.29 1.36
CA ILE A 132 -4.58 -7.94 0.80
C ILE A 132 -6.05 -7.59 0.57
N CYS A 133 -6.85 -8.52 0.01
CA CYS A 133 -8.29 -8.33 -0.15
C CYS A 133 -8.99 -8.11 1.20
N GLN A 134 -8.59 -8.82 2.26
CA GLN A 134 -9.11 -8.59 3.60
C GLN A 134 -8.79 -7.19 4.11
N LEU A 135 -7.57 -6.70 3.89
CA LEU A 135 -7.16 -5.34 4.24
C LEU A 135 -7.96 -4.28 3.46
N ALA A 136 -8.10 -4.45 2.15
CA ALA A 136 -8.90 -3.55 1.30
C ALA A 136 -10.38 -3.51 1.74
N ARG A 137 -10.97 -4.66 2.11
CA ARG A 137 -12.32 -4.72 2.69
C ARG A 137 -12.42 -3.93 4.00
N ARG A 138 -11.39 -3.98 4.87
CA ARG A 138 -11.36 -3.18 6.10
C ARG A 138 -11.29 -1.68 5.80
N PHE A 139 -10.43 -1.26 4.87
CA PHE A 139 -10.37 0.15 4.45
C PHE A 139 -11.69 0.64 3.89
N ARG A 140 -12.37 -0.17 3.06
CA ARG A 140 -13.69 0.15 2.53
C ARG A 140 -14.75 0.25 3.63
N ALA A 141 -14.75 -0.69 4.58
CA ALA A 141 -15.67 -0.66 5.72
C ALA A 141 -15.47 0.57 6.61
N LEU A 142 -14.22 1.04 6.75
CA LEU A 142 -13.88 2.26 7.48
C LEU A 142 -14.11 3.54 6.68
N GLN A 143 -14.44 3.44 5.38
CA GLN A 143 -14.49 4.57 4.46
C GLN A 143 -13.19 5.40 4.51
N LEU A 144 -12.06 4.70 4.50
CA LEU A 144 -10.73 5.30 4.58
C LEU A 144 -10.55 6.32 3.46
N ASP A 145 -10.32 7.57 3.82
CA ASP A 145 -10.07 8.63 2.85
C ASP A 145 -8.57 8.81 2.58
N ARG A 146 -8.26 9.66 1.59
CA ARG A 146 -6.87 9.88 1.16
C ARG A 146 -6.02 10.52 2.26
N GLU A 147 -6.59 11.38 3.10
CA GLU A 147 -5.88 12.05 4.19
C GLU A 147 -5.51 11.05 5.28
N GLU A 148 -6.46 10.19 5.66
CA GLU A 148 -6.24 9.11 6.63
C GLU A 148 -5.24 8.08 6.11
N PHE A 149 -5.28 7.75 4.82
CA PHE A 149 -4.36 6.81 4.21
C PHE A 149 -2.91 7.29 4.26
N VAL A 150 -2.63 8.54 3.88
CA VAL A 150 -1.25 9.07 3.91
C VAL A 150 -0.73 9.17 5.35
N MET A 151 -1.61 9.47 6.30
CA MET A 151 -1.28 9.46 7.73
C MET A 151 -0.99 8.03 8.21
N LEU A 152 -1.80 7.04 7.83
CA LEU A 152 -1.59 5.63 8.17
C LEU A 152 -0.24 5.12 7.65
N LYS A 153 0.12 5.45 6.39
CA LYS A 153 1.44 5.13 5.84
C LYS A 153 2.57 5.78 6.63
N ALA A 154 2.44 7.05 6.99
CA ALA A 154 3.45 7.75 7.78
C ALA A 154 3.61 7.11 9.17
N ILE A 155 2.50 6.73 9.81
CA ILE A 155 2.50 6.01 11.09
C ILE A 155 3.21 4.66 10.94
N ALA A 156 2.92 3.89 9.90
CA ALA A 156 3.58 2.61 9.63
C ALA A 156 5.10 2.77 9.48
N LEU A 157 5.56 3.82 8.77
CA LEU A 157 6.99 4.13 8.65
C LEU A 157 7.62 4.46 10.02
N THR A 158 6.91 5.20 10.88
CA THR A 158 7.45 5.65 12.18
C THR A 158 7.30 4.64 13.32
N ASN A 159 6.39 3.68 13.17
CA ASN A 159 6.13 2.62 14.15
C ASN A 159 7.03 1.39 13.96
N SER A 160 8.12 1.50 13.20
CA SER A 160 9.08 0.41 13.06
C SER A 160 9.59 -0.02 14.44
N ASP A 161 9.35 -1.27 14.82
CA ASP A 161 9.96 -1.90 15.99
C ASP A 161 11.47 -2.06 15.70
N SER A 162 12.25 -1.02 15.98
CA SER A 162 13.73 -1.03 15.97
C SER A 162 14.28 -0.77 17.36
#